data_AF-A0A2T2UNY8-F1
#
_entry.id   AF-A0A2T2UNY8-F1
#
_cell.length_a   1.000
_cell.length_b   1.000
_cell.length_c   1.000
_cell.angle_alpha   90.00
_cell.angle_beta   90.00
_cell.angle_gamma   90.00
#
_symmetry.space_group_name_H-M   'P 1'
#
loop_
_entity.id
_entity.type
_entity.pdbx_description
1 polymer ?
#
loop_
_entity_poly.entity_id
_entity_poly.type
_entity_poly.pdbx_seq_one_letter_code
_entity_poly.pdbx_strand_id
1 'polypeptide(L)'
;MSDEQPEFIPEYNKPDTPGIHMNFDNTVSLYHVVEAEDDFETAAHDIFDLLVESQNEFPDWPRVLYLDIENHARDDGRLEEDMIEFQQEFLIAAMGKFLTALALPLVAVVNPDKQVNDLPDELVLQAPDEELPKENAWPKE
;
A
#
# COMPACT_ATOMS: atom_id res chain seq x y z
N MET A 1 18.01 -24.76 16.23
CA MET A 1 18.66 -24.19 15.03
C MET A 1 17.85 -22.97 14.71
N SER A 2 18.46 -21.80 14.76
CA SER A 2 17.75 -20.53 14.56
C SER A 2 17.28 -20.50 13.12
N ASP A 3 15.97 -20.53 12.90
CA ASP A 3 15.36 -20.20 11.61
C ASP A 3 15.56 -18.68 11.41
N GLU A 4 16.75 -18.28 10.96
CA GLU A 4 16.96 -16.98 10.37
C GLU A 4 16.09 -16.94 9.11
N GLN A 5 14.87 -16.43 9.26
CA GLN A 5 14.14 -15.87 8.13
C GLN A 5 15.12 -14.90 7.44
N PRO A 6 15.31 -15.01 6.11
CA PRO A 6 16.15 -14.03 5.44
C PRO A 6 15.61 -12.64 5.78
N GLU A 7 16.49 -11.74 6.23
CA GLU A 7 16.20 -10.32 6.34
C GLU A 7 15.84 -9.83 4.93
N PHE A 8 14.55 -9.87 4.60
CA PHE A 8 14.03 -9.17 3.44
C PHE A 8 14.20 -7.69 3.74
N ILE A 9 15.32 -7.11 3.28
CA ILE A 9 15.57 -5.67 3.34
C ILE A 9 14.97 -5.12 2.04
N PRO A 10 13.85 -4.37 2.09
CA PRO A 10 13.12 -3.93 0.90
C PRO A 10 13.97 -3.14 -0.08
N GLU A 11 15.05 -2.49 0.38
CA GLU A 11 15.92 -1.63 -0.44
C GLU A 11 16.57 -2.31 -1.65
N TYR A 12 16.66 -3.65 -1.72
CA TYR A 12 17.39 -4.32 -2.81
C TYR A 12 16.58 -4.66 -4.07
N ASN A 13 15.26 -4.51 -4.07
CA ASN A 13 14.40 -4.94 -5.19
C ASN A 13 13.39 -3.88 -5.68
N LYS A 14 13.61 -2.60 -5.36
CA LYS A 14 12.76 -1.52 -5.90
C LYS A 14 12.91 -1.47 -7.43
N PRO A 15 11.82 -1.57 -8.21
CA PRO A 15 11.89 -1.45 -9.67
C PRO A 15 12.32 -0.05 -10.13
N ASP A 16 12.88 0.05 -11.33
CA ASP A 16 13.31 1.33 -11.92
C ASP A 16 12.13 2.19 -12.41
N THR A 17 10.95 1.61 -12.63
CA THR A 17 9.77 2.31 -13.17
C THR A 17 8.50 1.93 -12.39
N PRO A 18 7.53 2.84 -12.21
CA PRO A 18 6.24 2.51 -11.59
C PRO A 18 5.51 1.35 -12.30
N GLY A 19 4.61 0.69 -11.58
CA GLY A 19 3.79 -0.43 -12.03
C GLY A 19 4.06 -1.73 -11.27
N ILE A 20 3.66 -2.83 -11.89
CA ILE A 20 3.75 -4.19 -11.34
C ILE A 20 4.96 -4.91 -11.95
N HIS A 21 5.81 -5.46 -11.09
CA HIS A 21 7.04 -6.14 -11.52
C HIS A 21 7.14 -7.51 -10.88
N MET A 22 7.20 -8.55 -11.72
CA MET A 22 7.45 -9.92 -11.29
C MET A 22 8.94 -10.13 -11.00
N ASN A 23 9.26 -10.65 -9.81
CA ASN A 23 10.63 -10.98 -9.42
C ASN A 23 10.93 -12.49 -9.62
N PHE A 24 12.21 -12.84 -9.67
CA PHE A 24 12.66 -14.22 -9.89
C PHE A 24 12.36 -15.18 -8.72
N ASP A 25 12.04 -14.66 -7.54
CA ASP A 25 11.75 -15.41 -6.31
C ASP A 25 10.24 -15.66 -6.10
N ASN A 26 9.43 -15.43 -7.14
CA ASN A 26 7.98 -15.46 -7.10
C ASN A 26 7.34 -14.43 -6.16
N THR A 27 8.00 -13.29 -5.95
CA THR A 27 7.38 -12.10 -5.36
C THR A 27 6.97 -11.12 -6.46
N VAL A 28 6.05 -10.23 -6.13
CA VAL A 28 5.62 -9.13 -7.00
C VAL A 28 5.91 -7.81 -6.30
N SER A 29 6.69 -6.95 -6.96
CA SER A 29 6.89 -5.57 -6.54
C SER A 29 5.78 -4.70 -7.13
N LEU A 30 5.06 -4.00 -6.26
CA LEU A 30 4.15 -2.91 -6.64
C LEU A 30 4.90 -1.61 -6.41
N TYR A 31 5.16 -0.84 -7.45
CA TYR A 31 5.83 0.45 -7.32
C TYR A 31 4.91 1.56 -7.80
N HIS A 32 4.67 2.53 -6.94
CA HIS A 32 3.89 3.72 -7.25
C HIS A 32 4.65 4.99 -6.85
N VAL A 33 4.42 6.04 -7.62
CA VAL A 33 4.91 7.39 -7.37
C VAL A 33 3.67 8.26 -7.23
N VAL A 34 3.49 8.88 -6.08
CA VAL A 34 2.47 9.92 -5.90
C VAL A 34 3.00 11.18 -6.58
N GLU A 35 2.35 11.59 -7.66
CA GLU A 35 2.71 12.75 -8.45
C GLU A 35 2.32 14.04 -7.71
N ALA A 36 2.86 15.17 -8.16
CA ALA A 36 2.66 16.47 -7.50
C ALA A 36 1.19 16.94 -7.51
N GLU A 37 0.44 16.52 -8.52
CA GLU A 37 -0.98 16.81 -8.71
C GLU A 37 -1.91 15.85 -7.98
N ASP A 38 -1.41 14.72 -7.48
CA ASP A 38 -2.23 13.69 -6.86
C ASP A 38 -2.64 14.12 -5.46
N ASP A 39 -3.93 13.97 -5.15
CA ASP A 39 -4.42 14.05 -3.78
C ASP A 39 -4.43 12.67 -3.11
N PHE A 40 -4.81 12.64 -1.83
CA PHE A 40 -4.94 11.40 -1.08
C PHE A 40 -5.85 10.37 -1.79
N GLU A 41 -7.00 10.82 -2.30
CA GLU A 41 -8.01 9.92 -2.89
C GLU A 41 -7.48 9.28 -4.17
N THR A 42 -6.84 10.06 -5.03
CA THR A 42 -6.19 9.59 -6.25
C THR A 42 -5.12 8.55 -5.92
N ALA A 43 -4.18 8.87 -5.03
CA ALA A 43 -3.11 7.96 -4.63
C ALA A 43 -3.65 6.66 -3.98
N ALA A 44 -4.72 6.75 -3.19
CA ALA A 44 -5.35 5.61 -2.55
C ALA A 44 -6.00 4.66 -3.57
N HIS A 45 -6.69 5.21 -4.57
CA HIS A 45 -7.27 4.41 -5.66
C HIS A 45 -6.20 3.78 -6.53
N ASP A 46 -5.14 4.50 -6.89
CA ASP A 46 -4.05 3.96 -7.71
C ASP A 46 -3.34 2.77 -7.02
N ILE A 47 -3.07 2.88 -5.72
CA ILE A 47 -2.50 1.76 -4.94
C ILE A 47 -3.48 0.58 -4.89
N PHE A 48 -4.77 0.84 -4.71
CA PHE A 48 -5.78 -0.20 -4.68
C PHE A 48 -5.89 -0.94 -6.01
N ASP A 49 -5.86 -0.21 -7.12
CA ASP A 49 -5.88 -0.78 -8.46
C ASP A 49 -4.65 -1.66 -8.72
N LEU A 50 -3.45 -1.21 -8.34
CA LEU A 50 -2.23 -2.03 -8.41
C LEU A 50 -2.33 -3.32 -7.58
N LEU A 51 -2.94 -3.24 -6.41
CA LEU A 51 -3.16 -4.40 -5.55
C LEU A 51 -4.13 -5.40 -6.20
N VAL A 52 -5.25 -4.93 -6.75
CA VAL A 52 -6.23 -5.77 -7.45
C VAL A 52 -5.63 -6.39 -8.71
N GLU A 53 -4.98 -5.58 -9.54
CA GLU A 53 -4.33 -6.04 -10.77
C GLU A 53 -3.26 -7.09 -10.46
N SER A 54 -2.42 -6.87 -9.45
CA SER A 54 -1.39 -7.85 -9.07
C SER A 54 -1.95 -9.18 -8.56
N GLN A 55 -3.06 -9.17 -7.81
CA GLN A 55 -3.73 -10.41 -7.40
C GLN A 55 -4.38 -11.14 -8.59
N ASN A 56 -4.84 -10.42 -9.61
CA ASN A 56 -5.39 -11.01 -10.83
C ASN A 56 -4.31 -11.63 -11.72
N GLU A 57 -3.19 -10.93 -11.91
CA GLU A 57 -2.09 -11.39 -12.76
C GLU A 57 -1.21 -12.45 -12.07
N PHE A 58 -1.00 -12.31 -10.76
CA PHE A 58 -0.13 -13.17 -9.95
C PHE A 58 -0.87 -13.65 -8.69
N PRO A 59 -1.83 -14.58 -8.84
CA PRO A 59 -2.68 -15.00 -7.73
C PRO A 59 -1.88 -15.53 -6.55
N ASP A 60 -2.13 -14.95 -5.39
CA ASP A 60 -1.55 -15.34 -4.09
C ASP A 60 -0.04 -15.13 -3.94
N TRP A 61 0.62 -14.48 -4.89
CA TRP A 61 2.05 -14.18 -4.78
C TRP A 61 2.29 -13.13 -3.68
N PRO A 62 3.40 -13.24 -2.91
CA PRO A 62 3.78 -12.20 -1.96
C PRO A 62 3.98 -10.85 -2.66
N ARG A 63 3.35 -9.80 -2.12
CA ARG A 63 3.40 -8.45 -2.67
C ARG A 63 4.21 -7.52 -1.79
N VAL A 64 5.10 -6.75 -2.40
CA VAL A 64 5.89 -5.73 -1.71
C VAL A 64 5.58 -4.39 -2.34
N LEU A 65 5.09 -3.45 -1.53
CA LEU A 65 4.80 -2.09 -1.99
C LEU A 65 6.03 -1.19 -1.83
N TYR A 66 6.33 -0.44 -2.88
CA TYR A 66 7.31 0.63 -2.92
C TYR A 66 6.59 1.93 -3.24
N LEU A 67 6.84 2.96 -2.45
CA LEU A 67 6.23 4.27 -2.63
C LEU A 67 7.30 5.36 -2.73
N ASP A 68 7.21 6.20 -3.75
CA ASP A 68 7.78 7.54 -3.72
C ASP A 68 6.68 8.58 -3.70
N ILE A 69 7.03 9.78 -3.24
CA ILE A 69 6.11 10.92 -3.19
C ILE A 69 6.86 12.14 -3.74
N GLU A 70 6.33 12.74 -4.79
CA GLU A 70 6.90 13.92 -5.44
C GLU A 70 6.19 15.20 -5.01
N ASN A 71 6.97 16.22 -4.62
CA ASN A 71 6.50 17.59 -4.36
C ASN A 71 5.37 17.79 -3.31
N HIS A 72 5.03 16.78 -2.50
CA HIS A 72 4.14 16.91 -1.33
C HIS A 72 4.89 17.28 -0.05
N ALA A 73 5.66 18.36 -0.09
CA ALA A 73 6.45 18.83 1.04
C ALA A 73 6.05 20.25 1.46
N ARG A 74 5.87 20.42 2.77
CA ARG A 74 5.69 21.72 3.42
C ARG A 74 6.94 22.59 3.29
N ASP A 75 6.81 23.87 3.61
CA ASP A 75 7.91 24.85 3.61
C ASP A 75 9.13 24.44 4.47
N ASP A 76 8.93 23.60 5.48
CA ASP A 76 10.00 23.08 6.34
C ASP A 76 10.66 21.79 5.82
N GLY A 77 10.28 21.35 4.62
CA GLY A 77 10.79 20.16 3.95
C GLY A 77 10.18 18.84 4.45
N ARG A 78 9.20 18.89 5.35
CA ARG A 78 8.49 17.69 5.82
C ARG A 78 7.32 17.39 4.91
N LEU A 79 6.94 16.11 4.81
CA LEU A 79 5.73 15.72 4.09
C LEU A 79 4.48 16.43 4.62
N GLU A 80 3.56 16.75 3.73
CA GLU A 80 2.22 17.25 4.06
C GLU A 80 1.46 16.26 4.95
N GLU A 81 0.46 16.77 5.68
CA GLU A 81 -0.29 15.95 6.64
C GLU A 81 -1.02 14.80 5.95
N ASP A 82 -1.65 15.07 4.82
CA ASP A 82 -2.35 14.09 3.99
C ASP A 82 -1.42 12.95 3.54
N MET A 83 -0.16 13.26 3.18
CA MET A 83 0.82 12.23 2.80
C MET A 83 1.38 11.43 3.99
N ILE A 84 1.31 11.99 5.21
CA ILE A 84 1.62 11.23 6.43
C ILE A 84 0.46 10.28 6.74
N GLU A 85 -0.78 10.77 6.69
CA GLU A 85 -1.99 9.97 6.89
C GLU A 85 -2.11 8.83 5.86
N PHE A 86 -1.84 9.13 4.60
CA PHE A 86 -1.79 8.16 3.52
C PHE A 86 -0.87 6.98 3.86
N GLN A 87 0.35 7.27 4.33
CA GLN A 87 1.29 6.21 4.71
C GLN A 87 0.89 5.48 6.00
N GLN A 88 0.46 6.18 7.05
CA GLN A 88 0.25 5.59 8.37
C GLN A 88 -1.12 4.90 8.52
N GLU A 89 -2.19 5.60 8.16
CA GLU A 89 -3.55 5.14 8.39
C GLU A 89 -4.03 4.30 7.20
N PHE A 90 -3.81 4.76 5.97
CA PHE A 90 -4.27 4.01 4.80
C PHE A 90 -3.34 2.84 4.47
N LEU A 91 -2.07 3.09 4.14
CA LEU A 91 -1.16 2.04 3.67
C LEU A 91 -0.81 1.03 4.76
N ILE A 92 -0.42 1.50 5.95
CA ILE A 92 -0.02 0.58 7.03
C ILE A 92 -1.24 -0.01 7.73
N ALA A 93 -2.16 0.81 8.25
CA ALA A 93 -3.23 0.30 9.10
C ALA A 93 -4.38 -0.37 8.32
N ALA A 94 -4.83 0.20 7.21
CA ALA A 94 -5.94 -0.35 6.43
C ALA A 94 -5.48 -1.42 5.41
N MET A 95 -4.44 -1.11 4.63
CA MET A 95 -4.01 -1.93 3.49
C MET A 95 -2.90 -2.93 3.82
N GLY A 96 -2.16 -2.72 4.92
CA GLY A 96 -0.95 -3.48 5.23
C GLY A 96 -1.14 -5.00 5.28
N LYS A 97 -2.33 -5.47 5.68
CA LYS A 97 -2.69 -6.90 5.71
C LYS A 97 -2.67 -7.58 4.34
N PHE A 98 -2.83 -6.83 3.25
CA PHE A 98 -2.84 -7.34 1.88
C PHE A 98 -1.45 -7.37 1.21
N LEU A 99 -0.43 -6.90 1.95
CA LEU A 99 0.96 -6.81 1.52
C LEU A 99 1.84 -7.64 2.46
N THR A 100 2.98 -8.07 1.96
CA THR A 100 4.02 -8.75 2.76
C THR A 100 4.98 -7.74 3.38
N ALA A 101 5.30 -6.66 2.65
CA ALA A 101 6.13 -5.58 3.14
C ALA A 101 5.80 -4.27 2.42
N LEU A 102 6.15 -3.15 3.06
CA LEU A 102 6.01 -1.81 2.53
C LEU A 102 7.35 -1.07 2.70
N ALA A 103 7.81 -0.41 1.64
CA ALA A 103 8.93 0.51 1.64
C ALA A 103 8.39 1.92 1.34
N LEU A 104 8.12 2.67 2.40
CA LEU A 104 7.50 4.00 2.33
C LEU A 104 8.52 5.09 2.68
N PRO A 105 8.34 6.33 2.21
CA PRO A 105 9.21 7.46 2.57
C PRO A 105 9.38 7.67 4.08
N LEU A 106 8.34 7.42 4.88
CA LEU A 106 8.42 7.55 6.33
C LEU A 106 9.10 6.36 7.01
N VAL A 107 8.89 5.15 6.50
CA VAL A 107 9.31 3.91 7.14
C VAL A 107 9.23 2.71 6.19
N ALA A 108 10.10 1.73 6.40
CA ALA A 108 9.94 0.40 5.84
C ALA A 108 9.42 -0.57 6.91
N VAL A 109 8.38 -1.33 6.59
CA VAL A 109 7.74 -2.29 7.51
C VAL A 109 7.51 -3.63 6.83
N VAL A 110 7.65 -4.71 7.60
CA VAL A 110 7.27 -6.07 7.19
C VAL A 110 5.97 -6.41 7.90
N ASN A 111 5.00 -6.94 7.17
CA ASN A 111 3.76 -7.43 7.76
C ASN A 111 4.09 -8.63 8.66
N PRO A 112 3.81 -8.57 9.97
CA PRO A 112 4.13 -9.68 10.89
C PRO A 112 3.24 -10.90 10.65
N ASP A 113 2.08 -10.71 10.02
CA ASP A 113 1.12 -11.75 9.70
C ASP A 113 1.24 -12.19 8.23
N LYS A 114 0.63 -13.34 7.91
CA LYS A 114 0.53 -13.77 6.53
C LYS A 114 -0.37 -12.81 5.75
N GLN A 115 0.11 -12.39 4.57
CA GLN A 115 -0.67 -11.64 3.60
C GLN A 115 -2.06 -12.26 3.35
N VAL A 116 -3.09 -11.42 3.36
CA VAL A 116 -4.45 -11.73 2.95
C VAL A 116 -4.57 -11.52 1.43
N ASN A 117 -5.15 -12.50 0.74
CA ASN A 117 -5.35 -12.46 -0.72
C ASN A 117 -6.81 -12.28 -1.13
N ASP A 118 -7.72 -12.36 -0.17
CA ASP A 118 -9.14 -12.03 -0.36
C ASP A 118 -9.28 -10.50 -0.30
N LEU A 119 -9.15 -9.87 -1.47
CA LEU A 119 -9.24 -8.43 -1.63
C LEU A 119 -10.73 -8.01 -1.64
N PRO A 120 -11.06 -6.81 -1.12
CA PRO A 120 -12.41 -6.28 -1.28
C PRO A 120 -12.71 -6.00 -2.77
N ASP A 121 -13.99 -6.05 -3.14
CA ASP A 121 -14.43 -5.80 -4.52
C ASP A 121 -14.25 -4.33 -4.93
N GLU A 122 -14.31 -3.40 -3.97
CA GLU A 122 -14.18 -1.97 -4.17
C GLU A 122 -13.50 -1.28 -2.98
N LEU A 123 -12.83 -0.16 -3.27
CA LEU A 123 -12.40 0.81 -2.27
C LEU A 123 -13.43 1.94 -2.22
N VAL A 124 -13.96 2.22 -1.03
CA VAL A 124 -14.85 3.35 -0.78
C VAL A 124 -14.22 4.23 0.28
N LEU A 125 -13.87 5.45 -0.11
CA LEU A 125 -13.38 6.49 0.80
C LEU A 125 -14.53 7.39 1.21
N GLN A 126 -14.51 7.84 2.46
CA GLN A 126 -15.54 8.72 3.01
C GLN A 126 -14.87 9.80 3.85
N ALA A 127 -15.49 10.98 3.88
CA ALA A 127 -15.04 12.02 4.78
C ALA A 127 -15.25 11.58 6.24
N PRO A 128 -14.37 11.98 7.18
CA PRO A 128 -14.44 11.56 8.57
C PRO A 128 -15.77 11.86 9.29
N ASP A 129 -16.50 12.87 8.83
CA ASP A 129 -17.75 13.36 9.39
C ASP A 129 -19.01 12.93 8.61
N GLU A 130 -18.85 12.12 7.57
CA GLU A 130 -19.97 11.62 6.78
C GLU A 130 -20.68 10.44 7.48
N GLU A 131 -22.02 10.36 7.36
CA GLU A 131 -22.75 9.21 7.90
C GLU A 131 -22.33 7.94 7.17
N LEU A 132 -21.91 6.92 7.93
CA LEU A 132 -21.62 5.60 7.36
C LEU A 132 -22.85 5.07 6.57
N PRO A 133 -22.65 4.47 5.38
CA PRO A 133 -23.74 3.99 4.56
C PRO A 133 -24.51 2.92 5.32
N LYS A 134 -25.80 3.17 5.55
CA LYS A 134 -26.67 2.24 6.29
C LYS A 134 -26.88 0.91 5.55
N GLU A 135 -26.73 0.92 4.23
CA GLU A 135 -26.92 -0.25 3.37
C GLU A 135 -25.84 -1.33 3.60
N ASN A 136 -24.62 -0.90 3.95
CA ASN A 136 -23.45 -1.78 4.14
C ASN A 136 -22.98 -1.84 5.61
N ALA A 137 -23.71 -1.23 6.54
CA ALA A 137 -23.34 -1.17 7.95
C ALA A 137 -23.27 -2.56 8.60
N TRP A 138 -22.20 -2.81 9.36
CA TRP A 138 -22.03 -3.99 10.21
C TRP A 138 -21.98 -3.58 11.70
N PRO A 139 -22.60 -4.34 12.62
CA PRO A 139 -23.47 -5.49 12.37
C PRO A 139 -24.80 -5.06 11.76
N LYS A 140 -25.39 -5.94 10.95
CA LYS A 140 -26.78 -5.78 10.50
C LYS A 140 -27.68 -6.07 11.70
N GLU A 141 -28.59 -5.14 12.05
CA GLU A 141 -29.63 -5.35 13.07
C GLU A 141 -30.58 -6.49 12.73
#